data_AF-A0A6A6ZYP5-F1
#
_entry.id   AF-A0A6A6ZYP5-F1
#
_cell.length_a   1.000
_cell.length_b   1.000
_cell.length_c   1.000
_cell.angle_alpha   90.00
_cell.angle_beta   90.00
_cell.angle_gamma   90.00
#
_symmetry.space_group_name_H-M   'P 1'
#
loop_
_entity.id
_entity.type
_entity.pdbx_description
1 polymer ?
#
loop_
_entity_poly.entity_id
_entity_poly.type
_entity_poly.pdbx_seq_one_letter_code
_entity_poly.pdbx_strand_id
1 'polypeptide(L)'
;MDTTTNHRLEALAPEITQTLQSSGSPSLSFGILHNGTIIHTAHFGHRNAGDSVPTNDSTINYIASLNKLFTTAIVAKLVHDGILHWDVPIREYLPAFRTRKDELCSKATLRHSLSIRTGFAPANSF
;
A
#
# COMPACT_ATOMS: atom_id res chain seq x y z
N MET A 1 26.15 10.31 0.82
CA MET A 1 25.79 9.48 1.99
C MET A 1 27.10 9.13 2.69
N ASP A 2 27.17 9.24 4.02
CA ASP A 2 28.38 8.81 4.73
C ASP A 2 28.53 7.28 4.57
N THR A 3 29.73 6.84 4.20
CA THR A 3 30.17 5.45 4.07
C THR A 3 29.73 4.59 5.25
N THR A 4 29.68 5.18 6.46
CA THR A 4 29.23 4.52 7.68
C THR A 4 27.78 4.03 7.60
N THR A 5 26.88 4.81 7.01
CA THR A 5 25.47 4.43 6.91
C THR A 5 25.26 3.31 5.91
N ASN A 6 25.89 3.38 4.73
CA ASN A 6 25.78 2.30 3.74
C ASN A 6 26.34 0.98 4.30
N HIS A 7 27.49 1.02 4.96
CA HIS A 7 28.06 -0.16 5.59
C HIS A 7 27.12 -0.80 6.62
N ARG A 8 26.41 0.01 7.42
CA ARG A 8 25.43 -0.50 8.39
C ARG A 8 24.22 -1.15 7.71
N LEU A 9 23.80 -0.64 6.56
CA LEU A 9 22.68 -1.20 5.80
C LEU A 9 23.06 -2.52 5.12
N GLU A 10 24.25 -2.57 4.53
CA GLU A 10 24.80 -3.80 3.95
C GLU A 10 25.01 -4.89 5.01
N ALA A 11 25.40 -4.49 6.23
CA ALA A 11 25.58 -5.41 7.35
C ALA A 11 24.28 -6.12 7.79
N LEU A 12 23.09 -5.64 7.40
CA LEU A 12 21.80 -6.29 7.69
C LEU A 12 21.43 -7.40 6.70
N ALA A 13 22.24 -7.64 5.67
CA ALA A 13 21.98 -8.67 4.67
C ALA A 13 21.72 -10.07 5.26
N PRO A 14 22.43 -10.53 6.32
CA PRO A 14 22.16 -11.83 6.94
C PRO A 14 20.76 -11.92 7.56
N GLU A 15 20.33 -10.92 8.34
CA GLU A 15 19.02 -10.90 9.01
C GLU A 15 17.88 -10.82 7.98
N ILE A 16 18.09 -10.07 6.90
CA ILE A 16 17.11 -9.94 5.82
C ILE A 16 17.01 -11.25 5.04
N THR A 17 18.13 -11.92 4.80
CA THR A 17 18.16 -13.24 4.18
C THR A 17 17.42 -14.27 5.05
N GLN A 18 17.63 -14.24 6.37
CA GLN A 18 16.91 -15.09 7.31
C GLN A 18 15.40 -14.81 7.30
N THR A 19 15.01 -13.53 7.26
CA THR A 19 13.61 -13.12 7.15
C THR A 19 12.98 -13.65 5.87
N LEU A 20 13.66 -13.48 4.73
CA LEU A 20 13.22 -14.02 3.44
C LEU A 20 12.98 -15.54 3.52
N GLN A 21 13.96 -16.29 4.02
CA GLN A 21 13.87 -17.75 4.18
C GLN A 21 12.66 -18.17 5.04
N SER A 22 12.43 -17.48 6.16
CA SER A 22 11.33 -17.78 7.08
C SER A 22 9.94 -17.41 6.55
N SER A 23 9.86 -16.44 5.63
CA SER A 23 8.58 -15.94 5.11
C SER A 23 7.93 -16.83 4.06
N GLY A 24 8.70 -17.73 3.44
CA GLY A 24 8.25 -18.52 2.29
C GLY A 24 8.08 -17.72 0.98
N SER A 25 8.45 -16.45 0.98
CA SER A 25 8.42 -15.61 -0.23
C SER A 25 9.62 -15.92 -1.14
N PRO A 26 9.48 -15.83 -2.47
CA PRO A 26 10.59 -16.08 -3.40
C PRO A 26 11.61 -14.93 -3.44
N SER A 27 11.17 -13.72 -3.10
CA SER A 27 12.04 -12.54 -2.99
C SER A 27 11.58 -11.56 -1.92
N LEU A 28 12.52 -10.72 -1.50
CA LEU A 28 12.30 -9.55 -0.66
C LEU A 28 13.10 -8.39 -1.26
N SER A 29 12.46 -7.23 -1.38
CA SER A 29 13.11 -6.00 -1.85
C SER A 29 12.74 -4.85 -0.93
N PHE A 30 13.70 -3.98 -0.64
CA PHE A 30 13.45 -2.77 0.14
C PHE A 30 14.30 -1.61 -0.36
N GLY A 31 13.86 -0.41 -0.03
CA GLY A 31 14.58 0.82 -0.30
C GLY A 31 14.48 1.78 0.87
N ILE A 32 15.50 2.60 1.05
CA ILE A 32 15.56 3.62 2.10
C ILE A 32 15.54 4.99 1.44
N LEU A 33 14.54 5.78 1.81
CA LEU A 33 14.37 7.15 1.38
C LEU A 33 14.75 8.09 2.53
N HIS A 34 15.62 9.05 2.26
CA HIS A 34 15.99 10.09 3.22
C HIS A 34 16.06 11.44 2.51
N ASN A 35 15.37 12.45 3.05
CA ASN A 35 15.28 13.80 2.49
C ASN A 35 14.93 13.80 0.98
N GLY A 36 13.90 13.04 0.61
CA GLY A 36 13.40 12.96 -0.76
C GLY A 36 14.32 12.21 -1.74
N THR A 37 15.44 11.65 -1.28
CA THR A 37 16.39 10.91 -2.11
C THR A 37 16.43 9.45 -1.69
N ILE A 38 16.46 8.54 -2.66
CA ILE A 38 16.70 7.12 -2.41
C ILE A 38 18.19 6.97 -2.12
N ILE A 39 18.50 6.51 -0.91
CA ILE A 39 19.87 6.39 -0.43
C ILE A 39 20.39 4.96 -0.45
N HIS A 40 19.50 3.97 -0.54
CA HIS A 40 19.85 2.56 -0.64
C HIS A 40 18.68 1.75 -1.21
N THR A 41 18.98 0.78 -2.08
CA THR A 41 18.05 -0.29 -2.50
C THR A 41 18.77 -1.62 -2.40
N ALA A 42 18.05 -2.66 -2.00
CA ALA A 42 18.60 -4.02 -1.97
C ALA A 42 17.50 -5.04 -2.25
N HIS A 43 17.91 -6.13 -2.89
CA HIS A 43 17.02 -7.16 -3.42
C HIS A 43 17.60 -8.54 -3.13
N PHE A 44 16.78 -9.42 -2.58
CA PHE A 44 17.16 -10.75 -2.15
C PHE A 44 16.23 -11.77 -2.78
N GLY A 45 16.78 -12.89 -3.25
CA GLY A 45 16.03 -13.97 -3.88
C GLY A 45 15.72 -13.73 -5.37
N HIS A 46 14.68 -14.42 -5.84
CA HIS A 46 14.34 -14.52 -7.25
C HIS A 46 12.91 -14.04 -7.51
N ARG A 47 12.62 -13.64 -8.74
CA ARG A 47 11.30 -13.10 -9.12
C ARG A 47 10.18 -14.10 -8.86
N ASN A 48 10.42 -15.37 -9.16
CA ASN A 48 9.45 -16.45 -9.00
C ASN A 48 10.03 -17.58 -8.16
N ALA A 49 9.17 -18.34 -7.49
CA ALA A 49 9.58 -19.57 -6.82
C ALA A 49 10.07 -20.60 -7.85
N GLY A 50 11.23 -21.20 -7.60
CA GLY A 50 11.83 -22.21 -8.49
C GLY A 50 12.51 -21.65 -9.75
N ASP A 51 12.50 -20.34 -9.96
CA ASP A 51 13.22 -19.65 -11.04
C ASP A 51 14.59 -19.15 -10.54
N SER A 52 15.55 -18.99 -11.46
CA SER A 52 16.87 -18.42 -11.22
C SER A 52 16.97 -16.94 -11.59
N VAL A 53 15.90 -16.31 -12.11
CA VAL A 53 15.91 -14.88 -12.43
C VAL A 53 15.92 -14.03 -11.14
N PRO A 54 16.99 -13.26 -10.85
CA PRO A 54 17.09 -12.46 -9.64
C PRO A 54 16.07 -11.33 -9.64
N THR A 55 15.59 -10.95 -8.45
CA THR A 55 14.84 -9.70 -8.29
C THR A 55 15.77 -8.48 -8.38
N ASN A 56 15.27 -7.35 -8.88
CA ASN A 56 15.99 -6.09 -9.03
C ASN A 56 15.04 -4.89 -8.87
N ASP A 57 15.56 -3.68 -9.05
CA ASP A 57 14.79 -2.42 -8.94
C ASP A 57 13.57 -2.35 -9.88
N SER A 58 13.54 -3.15 -10.95
CA SER A 58 12.44 -3.20 -11.92
C SER A 58 11.46 -4.35 -11.67
N THR A 59 11.64 -5.17 -10.63
CA THR A 59 10.69 -6.25 -10.31
C THR A 59 9.39 -5.67 -9.78
N ILE A 60 8.28 -6.00 -10.44
CA ILE A 60 6.93 -5.62 -10.00
C ILE A 60 6.41 -6.67 -9.02
N ASN A 61 5.95 -6.21 -7.85
CA ASN A 61 5.38 -7.05 -6.80
C ASN A 61 3.91 -6.68 -6.55
N TYR A 62 3.10 -7.65 -6.14
CA TYR A 62 1.74 -7.38 -5.67
C TYR A 62 1.78 -6.74 -4.27
N ILE A 63 1.43 -5.46 -4.19
CA ILE A 63 1.46 -4.69 -2.93
C ILE A 63 0.18 -4.85 -2.08
N ALA A 64 -0.79 -5.62 -2.56
CA ALA A 64 -2.06 -5.92 -1.89
C ALA A 64 -2.72 -4.67 -1.27
N SER A 65 -3.02 -4.70 0.03
CA SER A 65 -3.71 -3.61 0.74
C SER A 65 -2.95 -2.29 0.78
N LEU A 66 -1.65 -2.24 0.45
CA LEU A 66 -0.93 -0.97 0.31
C LEU A 66 -1.53 -0.10 -0.80
N ASN A 67 -2.25 -0.69 -1.76
CA ASN A 67 -2.99 0.06 -2.78
C ASN A 67 -3.98 1.08 -2.17
N LYS A 68 -4.48 0.84 -0.95
CA LYS A 68 -5.39 1.75 -0.23
C LYS A 68 -4.76 3.13 0.03
N LEU A 69 -3.43 3.20 0.17
CA LEU A 69 -2.71 4.48 0.35
C LEU A 69 -2.86 5.36 -0.90
N PHE A 70 -2.72 4.77 -2.09
CA PHE A 70 -2.90 5.47 -3.36
C PHE A 70 -4.34 5.96 -3.53
N THR A 71 -5.33 5.10 -3.27
CA THR A 71 -6.74 5.51 -3.31
C THR A 71 -7.02 6.67 -2.34
N THR A 72 -6.48 6.60 -1.12
CA THR A 72 -6.65 7.65 -0.11
C THR A 72 -6.00 8.96 -0.55
N ALA A 73 -4.79 8.91 -1.11
CA ALA A 73 -4.09 10.09 -1.62
C ALA A 73 -4.84 10.77 -2.77
N ILE A 74 -5.38 9.97 -3.71
CA ILE A 74 -6.20 10.49 -4.81
C ILE A 74 -7.45 11.17 -4.28
N VAL A 75 -8.17 10.55 -3.34
CA VAL A 75 -9.36 11.17 -2.74
C VAL A 75 -8.98 12.44 -1.99
N ALA A 76 -7.89 12.45 -1.22
CA ALA A 76 -7.42 13.65 -0.51
C ALA A 76 -7.08 14.80 -1.47
N LYS A 77 -6.46 14.50 -2.62
CA LYS A 77 -6.21 15.48 -3.67
C LYS A 77 -7.51 16.06 -4.22
N LEU A 78 -8.50 15.21 -4.52
CA LEU A 78 -9.81 15.65 -5.01
C LEU A 78 -10.59 16.47 -3.98
N VAL A 79 -10.42 16.18 -2.68
CA VAL A 79 -11.00 17.00 -1.61
C VAL A 79 -10.29 18.34 -1.50
N HIS A 80 -8.96 18.36 -1.60
CA HIS A 80 -8.18 19.60 -1.65
C HIS A 80 -8.61 20.49 -2.82
N ASP A 81 -8.87 19.91 -3.98
CA ASP A 81 -9.32 20.61 -5.18
C ASP A 81 -10.81 21.02 -5.13
N GLY A 82 -11.54 20.70 -4.06
CA GLY A 82 -12.96 21.04 -3.89
C GLY A 82 -13.94 20.19 -4.71
N ILE A 83 -13.47 19.14 -5.37
CA ILE A 83 -14.28 18.23 -6.20
C ILE A 83 -15.06 17.25 -5.31
N LEU A 84 -14.40 16.74 -4.25
CA LEU A 84 -15.00 15.88 -3.24
C LEU A 84 -15.01 16.57 -1.88
N HIS A 85 -15.81 16.06 -0.95
CA HIS A 85 -15.89 16.57 0.41
C HIS A 85 -15.95 15.41 1.40
N TRP A 86 -15.18 15.51 2.49
CA TRP A 86 -15.03 14.43 3.48
C TRP A 86 -16.34 13.97 4.11
N ASP A 87 -17.23 14.92 4.36
CA ASP A 87 -18.43 14.74 5.20
C ASP A 87 -19.73 14.77 4.38
N VAL A 88 -19.63 14.74 3.06
CA VAL A 88 -20.78 14.53 2.17
C VAL A 88 -21.05 13.02 2.03
N PRO A 89 -22.32 12.57 2.12
CA PRO A 89 -22.67 11.17 1.91
C PRO A 89 -22.22 10.65 0.53
N ILE A 90 -21.64 9.44 0.50
CA ILE A 90 -21.08 8.81 -0.72
C ILE A 90 -22.14 8.68 -1.83
N ARG A 91 -23.40 8.44 -1.46
CA ARG A 91 -24.56 8.36 -2.37
C ARG A 91 -24.81 9.62 -3.22
N GLU A 92 -24.24 10.76 -2.83
CA GLU A 92 -24.31 12.00 -3.63
C GLU A 92 -23.32 11.99 -4.78
N TYR A 93 -22.21 11.25 -4.66
CA TYR A 93 -21.21 11.07 -5.71
C TYR A 93 -21.46 9.81 -6.56
N LEU A 94 -22.01 8.75 -5.96
CA LEU A 94 -22.20 7.45 -6.60
C LEU A 94 -23.69 7.07 -6.64
N PRO A 95 -24.40 7.31 -7.75
CA PRO A 95 -25.83 6.97 -7.87
C PRO A 95 -26.14 5.50 -7.61
N ALA A 96 -25.21 4.58 -7.92
CA ALA A 96 -25.36 3.15 -7.64
C ALA A 96 -25.56 2.84 -6.14
N PHE A 97 -25.03 3.67 -5.24
CA PHE A 97 -25.23 3.50 -3.80
C PHE A 97 -26.67 3.78 -3.37
N ARG A 98 -27.46 4.53 -4.16
CA ARG A 98 -28.86 4.90 -3.83
C ARG A 98 -29.83 3.71 -3.86
N THR A 99 -29.39 2.56 -4.37
CA THR A 99 -30.19 1.32 -4.42
C THR A 99 -30.46 0.72 -3.03
N ARG A 100 -29.55 0.93 -2.08
CA ARG A 100 -29.73 0.54 -0.67
C ARG A 100 -30.53 1.60 0.10
N LYS A 101 -31.36 1.16 1.04
CA LYS A 101 -32.22 2.04 1.86
C LYS A 101 -31.88 2.03 3.36
N ASP A 102 -30.72 1.52 3.72
CA ASP A 102 -30.27 1.47 5.12
C ASP A 102 -29.55 2.75 5.56
N GLU A 103 -29.27 2.81 6.87
CA GLU A 103 -28.58 3.95 7.50
C GLU A 103 -27.17 4.15 6.92
N LEU A 104 -26.47 3.06 6.57
CA LEU A 104 -25.15 3.14 5.97
C LEU A 104 -25.20 3.84 4.62
N CYS A 105 -26.13 3.48 3.74
CA CYS A 105 -26.30 4.18 2.47
C CYS A 105 -26.56 5.68 2.64
N SER A 106 -27.38 6.05 3.62
CA SER A 106 -27.76 7.45 3.83
C SER A 106 -26.69 8.29 4.53
N LYS A 107 -25.85 7.68 5.38
CA LYS A 107 -24.90 8.42 6.25
C LYS A 107 -23.42 8.12 6.02
N ALA A 108 -23.07 7.09 5.25
CA ALA A 108 -21.66 6.78 4.99
C ALA A 108 -21.02 7.90 4.15
N THR A 109 -19.91 8.44 4.64
CA THR A 109 -19.14 9.50 3.99
C THR A 109 -17.79 8.96 3.55
N LEU A 110 -17.05 9.71 2.74
CA LEU A 110 -15.67 9.37 2.37
C LEU A 110 -14.79 9.21 3.61
N ARG A 111 -14.98 10.05 4.63
CA ARG A 111 -14.31 9.92 5.93
C ARG A 111 -14.59 8.58 6.58
N HIS A 112 -15.85 8.13 6.63
CA HIS A 112 -16.21 6.82 7.20
C HIS A 112 -15.54 5.66 6.44
N SER A 113 -15.54 5.71 5.10
CA SER A 113 -14.96 4.67 4.26
C SER A 113 -13.43 4.55 4.43
N LEU A 114 -12.70 5.66 4.26
CA LEU A 114 -11.24 5.64 4.29
C LEU A 114 -10.63 5.50 5.70
N SER A 115 -11.45 5.67 6.75
CA SER A 115 -11.05 5.38 8.13
C SER A 115 -11.55 4.03 8.65
N ILE A 116 -12.09 3.17 7.77
CA ILE A 116 -12.57 1.82 8.14
C ILE A 116 -13.64 1.87 9.24
N ARG A 117 -14.58 2.83 9.15
CA ARG A 117 -15.67 3.07 10.12
C ARG A 117 -17.07 2.87 9.55
N THR A 118 -17.18 2.21 8.39
CA THR A 118 -18.47 1.88 7.79
C THR A 118 -19.16 0.70 8.47
N GLY A 119 -18.40 -0.13 9.20
CA GLY A 119 -18.95 -1.35 9.82
C GLY A 119 -19.20 -2.49 8.82
N PHE A 120 -18.69 -2.39 7.58
CA PHE A 120 -18.71 -3.52 6.65
C PHE A 120 -17.85 -4.66 7.18
N ALA A 121 -18.43 -5.85 7.27
CA ALA A 121 -17.67 -7.06 7.55
C ALA A 121 -16.63 -7.30 6.43
N PRO A 122 -15.42 -7.81 6.73
CA PRO A 122 -14.43 -8.15 5.71
C PRO A 122 -14.88 -9.23 4.70
N ALA A 123 -16.03 -9.87 4.93
CA ALA A 123 -16.59 -10.90 4.06
C ALA A 123 -17.62 -10.30 3.10
N ASN A 124 -17.15 -9.91 1.92
CA ASN A 124 -17.86 -9.80 0.63
C ASN A 124 -16.87 -9.26 -0.41
N SER A 125 -15.69 -9.89 -0.50
CA SER A 125 -14.66 -9.55 -1.49
C SER A 125 -14.49 -10.70 -2.50
N PHE A 126 -15.61 -11.16 -3.08
CA PHE A 126 -15.71 -11.80 -4.41
C PHE A 126 -17.12 -11.57 -4.93
#